data_AF-A0A0B4CYL8-F1
#
_entry.id   AF-A0A0B4CYL8-F1
#
_cell.length_a   1.000
_cell.length_b   1.000
_cell.length_c   1.000
_cell.angle_alpha   90.00
_cell.angle_beta   90.00
_cell.angle_gamma   90.00
#
_symmetry.space_group_name_H-M   'P 1'
#
loop_
_entity.id
_entity.type
_entity.pdbx_description
1 polymer ?
#
loop_
_entity_poly.entity_id
_entity_poly.type
_entity_poly.pdbx_seq_one_letter_code
_entity_poly.pdbx_strand_id
1 'polypeptide(L)' 'YGGQATRDQFQVNITNTASAGADGVDEAFVIYRPTGQILWALVDGDGQDQINIRIAGQEFDLLG' A
#
# COMPACT_ATOMS: atom_id res chain seq x y z
N TYR A 1 -11.07 -15.55 16.75
CA TYR A 1 -9.90 -14.92 16.12
C TYR A 1 -10.40 -13.96 15.06
N GLY A 2 -9.99 -12.70 15.10
CA GLY A 2 -10.50 -11.64 14.21
C GLY A 2 -10.65 -10.32 14.96
N GLY A 3 -9.53 -9.78 15.45
CA GLY A 3 -9.52 -8.38 15.89
C GLY A 3 -9.84 -7.50 14.69
N GLN A 4 -10.50 -6.36 14.93
CA GLN A 4 -10.72 -5.37 13.89
C GLN A 4 -9.37 -4.91 13.33
N ALA A 5 -9.24 -4.90 12.00
CA ALA A 5 -8.02 -4.40 11.38
C ALA A 5 -7.83 -2.91 11.77
N THR A 6 -6.57 -2.47 11.89
CA THR A 6 -6.24 -1.06 12.12
C THR A 6 -5.34 -0.54 11.01
N ARG A 7 -5.38 0.78 10.74
CA ARG A 7 -4.48 1.42 9.76
C ARG A 7 -3.02 1.02 9.99
N ASP A 8 -2.61 0.94 11.26
CA ASP A 8 -1.26 0.57 11.67
C ASP A 8 -0.89 -0.89 11.42
N GLN A 9 -1.74 -1.70 10.81
CA GLN A 9 -1.38 -3.02 10.30
C GLN A 9 -0.99 -3.00 8.82
N PHE A 10 -1.13 -1.86 8.14
CA PHE A 10 -0.84 -1.72 6.71
C PHE A 10 0.41 -0.86 6.51
N GLN A 11 1.28 -1.33 5.61
CA GLN A 11 2.52 -0.67 5.24
C GLN A 11 2.55 -0.44 3.74
N VAL A 12 3.08 0.70 3.31
CA VAL A 12 3.48 0.90 1.92
C VAL A 12 4.99 0.77 1.83
N ASN A 13 5.47 -0.11 0.95
CA ASN A 13 6.85 -0.11 0.52
C ASN A 13 6.94 0.49 -0.88
N ILE A 14 7.90 1.38 -1.09
CA ILE A 14 8.22 1.96 -2.38
C ILE A 14 9.52 1.33 -2.87
N THR A 15 9.52 0.82 -4.10
CA THR A 15 10.74 0.32 -4.74
C THR A 15 10.58 0.34 -6.26
N ASN A 16 11.70 0.59 -6.95
CA ASN A 16 11.75 0.47 -8.39
C ASN A 16 11.64 -0.99 -8.84
N THR A 17 10.79 -1.25 -9.83
CA THR A 17 10.66 -2.51 -10.55
C THR A 17 11.07 -2.29 -11.99
N ALA A 18 12.24 -2.82 -12.36
CA ALA A 18 12.77 -2.62 -13.70
C ALA A 18 11.77 -3.04 -14.79
N SER A 19 11.57 -2.15 -15.77
CA SER A 19 10.65 -2.32 -16.90
C SER A 19 9.15 -2.39 -16.53
N ALA A 20 8.78 -2.01 -15.31
CA ALA A 20 7.39 -1.71 -14.98
C ALA A 20 7.15 -0.19 -15.01
N GLY A 21 5.93 0.19 -15.37
CA GLY A 21 5.49 1.58 -15.29
C GLY A 21 6.23 2.57 -16.20
N ALA A 22 6.22 3.81 -15.76
CA ALA A 22 6.95 4.92 -16.32
C ALA A 22 8.37 4.98 -15.73
N ASP A 23 9.35 5.29 -16.59
CA ASP A 23 10.73 5.47 -16.13
C ASP A 23 10.82 6.55 -15.03
N GLY A 24 11.39 6.16 -13.89
CA GLY A 24 11.63 7.07 -12.76
C GLY A 24 10.45 7.24 -11.80
N VAL A 25 9.36 6.48 -11.95
CA VAL A 25 8.31 6.38 -10.93
C VAL A 25 8.35 4.99 -10.33
N ASP A 26 8.49 4.90 -9.00
CA ASP A 26 8.58 3.64 -8.30
C ASP A 26 7.20 3.03 -8.03
N GLU A 27 7.14 1.71 -7.87
CA GLU A 27 5.94 1.00 -7.48
C GLU A 27 5.66 1.10 -5.99
N ALA A 28 4.36 1.06 -5.66
CA ALA A 28 3.90 0.95 -4.28
C ALA A 28 3.35 -0.44 -3.97
N PHE A 29 3.83 -1.04 -2.89
CA PHE A 29 3.37 -2.34 -2.40
C PHE A 29 2.67 -2.17 -1.06
N VAL A 30 1.37 -2.48 -1.02
CA VAL A 30 0.58 -2.44 0.22
C VAL A 30 0.67 -3.79 0.91
N ILE A 31 1.24 -3.80 2.11
CA ILE A 31 1.57 -5.00 2.88
C ILE A 31 0.74 -5.04 4.17
N TYR A 32 0.11 -6.18 4.45
CA TYR A 32 -0.52 -6.47 5.73
C TYR A 32 0.50 -7.05 6.71
N ARG A 33 1.01 -6.21 7.62
CA ARG A 33 2.09 -6.53 8.57
C ARG A 33 1.87 -7.83 9.36
N PRO A 34 0.66 -8.18 9.84
CA PRO A 34 0.46 -9.39 10.64
C PRO A 34 0.78 -10.70 9.91
N THR A 35 0.67 -10.74 8.58
CA THR A 35 0.99 -11.93 7.78
C THR A 35 2.17 -11.73 6.84
N GLY A 36 2.62 -10.49 6.64
CA GLY A 36 3.61 -10.13 5.62
C GLY A 36 3.08 -10.23 4.19
N GLN A 37 1.77 -10.43 4.01
CA GLN A 37 1.17 -10.55 2.69
C GLN A 37 1.17 -9.21 1.96
N ILE A 38 1.62 -9.20 0.71
CA ILE A 38 1.37 -8.11 -0.23
C ILE A 38 -0.07 -8.23 -0.71
N LEU A 39 -0.90 -7.24 -0.38
CA LEU A 39 -2.30 -7.19 -0.78
C LEU A 39 -2.46 -6.58 -2.18
N TRP A 40 -1.68 -5.55 -2.47
CA TRP A 40 -1.67 -4.86 -3.75
C TRP A 40 -0.25 -4.46 -4.15
N ALA A 41 -0.01 -4.46 -5.46
CA ALA A 41 1.14 -3.85 -6.10
C ALA A 41 0.61 -2.83 -7.11
N LEU A 42 0.99 -1.58 -6.96
CA LEU A 42 0.56 -0.48 -7.81
C LEU A 42 1.73 -0.10 -8.72
N VAL A 43 1.53 -0.25 -10.03
CA VAL A 43 2.44 0.29 -11.05
C VAL A 43 2.41 1.81 -10.96
N ASP A 44 3.59 2.44 -10.97
CA ASP A 44 3.74 3.89 -10.77
C ASP A 44 3.11 4.41 -9.46
N GLY A 45 3.11 3.57 -8.42
CA GLY A 45 2.41 3.83 -7.17
C GLY A 45 2.95 4.99 -6.35
N ASP A 46 4.25 5.30 -6.46
CA ASP A 46 4.88 6.46 -5.80
C ASP A 46 4.41 7.81 -6.41
N GLY A 47 3.76 7.77 -7.58
CA GLY A 47 3.13 8.94 -8.18
C GLY A 47 1.77 9.32 -7.58
N GLN A 48 1.26 8.57 -6.60
CA GLN A 48 -0.03 8.84 -5.97
C GLN A 48 0.11 9.81 -4.79
N ASP A 49 -0.77 10.82 -4.73
CA ASP A 49 -0.84 11.73 -3.58
C ASP A 49 -1.41 11.05 -2.32
N GLN A 50 -2.17 9.95 -2.49
CA GLN A 50 -2.81 9.20 -1.40
C GLN A 50 -2.99 7.72 -1.78
N ILE A 51 -2.88 6.81 -0.81
CA ILE A 51 -3.15 5.37 -1.00
C ILE A 51 -4.15 4.90 0.05
N ASN A 52 -5.44 5.02 -0.27
CA ASN A 52 -6.48 4.80 0.71
C ASN A 52 -6.85 3.34 0.92
N ILE A 53 -7.09 2.96 2.17
CA ILE A 53 -7.73 1.69 2.55
C ILE A 53 -9.02 1.95 3.33
N ARG A 54 -10.05 1.13 3.06
CA ARG A 54 -11.31 1.17 3.78
C ARG A 54 -11.38 0.06 4.84
N ILE A 55 -11.46 0.45 6.10
CA ILE A 55 -11.53 -0.45 7.25
C ILE A 55 -12.80 -0.12 8.04
N ALA A 56 -13.66 -1.12 8.22
CA ALA A 56 -14.92 -0.97 8.97
C ALA A 56 -15.76 0.26 8.57
N GLY A 57 -15.76 0.60 7.27
CA GLY A 57 -16.51 1.73 6.73
C GLY A 57 -15.78 3.07 6.71
N GLN A 58 -14.65 3.21 7.41
CA GLN A 58 -13.80 4.40 7.44
C GLN A 58 -12.64 4.30 6.45
N GLU A 59 -12.20 5.42 5.91
CA GLU A 59 -11.11 5.52 4.93
C GLU A 59 -9.85 6.10 5.60
N PHE A 60 -8.69 5.53 5.27
CA PHE A 60 -7.40 5.89 5.86
C PHE A 60 -6.33 5.96 4.78
N ASP A 61 -5.47 6.98 4.82
CA ASP A 61 -4.54 7.30 3.73
C ASP A 61 -3.25 6.46 3.66
N LEU A 62 -2.74 5.73 4.64
CA LEU A 62 -1.44 5.01 4.51
C LEU A 62 -0.17 5.86 4.20
N LEU A 63 -0.19 6.93 3.40
CA LEU A 63 0.94 7.83 3.10
C LEU A 63 1.08 8.98 4.11
N GLY A 64 -0.04 9.48 4.68
CA GLY A 64 -0.07 10.55 5.71
C GLY A 64 -1.13 10.39 6.78
#